data_AF-A0A9E1ATE4-F1
#
_entry.id   AF-A0A9E1ATE4-F1
#
_cell.length_a   1.000
_cell.length_b   1.000
_cell.length_c   1.000
_cell.angle_alpha   90.00
_cell.angle_beta   90.00
_cell.angle_gamma   90.00
#
_symmetry.space_group_name_H-M   'P 1'
#
loop_
_entity.id
_entity.type
_entity.pdbx_description
1 polymer ?
#
loop_
_entity_poly.entity_id
_entity_poly.type
_entity_poly.pdbx_seq_one_letter_code
_entity_poly.pdbx_strand_id
1 'polypeptide(L)'
;MTNEKIAVMINNGHTELIPVLWERVRKLVAKFANSYYMRHYELCKRSGVTDDDLMQEAYFGFIKAIQSYPPESGNMFTTYLNYPIQSCFVAITGQRTSKSKKEPLNHAVSLDTPVNDTDDGVTLHEAFCQVLFRIY
;
A
#
# COMPACT_ATOMS: atom_id res chain seq x y z
N MET A 1 -0.19 15.85 27.69
CA MET A 1 0.35 16.38 26.42
C MET A 1 -0.42 15.78 25.25
N THR A 2 -0.96 16.60 24.34
CA THR A 2 -1.81 16.15 23.20
C THR A 2 -0.96 15.78 21.97
N ASN A 3 -1.56 15.12 20.98
CA ASN A 3 -0.86 14.70 19.75
C ASN A 3 -0.39 15.90 18.92
N GLU A 4 -1.21 16.95 18.88
CA GLU A 4 -0.97 18.21 18.16
C GLU A 4 0.26 18.91 18.74
N LYS A 5 0.34 19.01 20.07
CA LYS A 5 1.50 19.60 20.75
C LYS A 5 2.78 18.82 20.45
N ILE A 6 2.71 17.49 20.42
CA ILE A 6 3.87 16.65 20.09
C ILE A 6 4.29 16.86 18.63
N ALA A 7 3.35 16.89 17.68
CA ALA A 7 3.65 17.13 16.28
C ALA A 7 4.36 18.48 16.07
N VAL A 8 3.92 19.54 16.76
CA VAL A 8 4.58 20.86 16.73
C VAL A 8 5.97 20.80 17.34
N MET A 9 6.15 20.13 18.49
CA MET A 9 7.47 19.97 19.09
C MET A 9 8.44 19.22 18.17
N ILE A 10 7.98 18.17 17.49
CA ILE A 10 8.79 17.43 16.51
C ILE A 10 9.23 18.36 15.38
N ASN A 11 8.33 19.19 14.84
CA ASN A 11 8.68 20.18 13.81
C ASN A 11 9.65 21.26 14.30
N ASN A 12 9.68 21.53 15.61
CA ASN A 12 10.65 22.41 16.25
C ASN A 12 11.99 21.72 16.60
N GLY A 13 12.20 20.47 16.15
CA GLY A 13 13.47 19.74 16.31
C GLY A 13 13.46 18.65 17.39
N HIS A 14 12.38 18.48 18.14
CA HIS A 14 12.24 17.45 19.16
C HIS A 14 11.93 16.05 18.57
N THR A 15 12.85 15.54 17.77
CA THR A 15 12.70 14.27 17.05
C THR A 15 12.61 13.04 17.97
N GLU A 16 13.07 13.15 19.22
CA GLU A 16 12.94 12.13 20.27
C GLU A 16 11.47 11.80 20.60
N LEU A 17 10.54 12.68 20.25
CA LEU A 17 9.11 12.49 20.48
C LEU A 17 8.42 11.72 19.35
N ILE A 18 9.09 11.45 18.23
CA ILE A 18 8.54 10.70 17.09
C ILE A 18 8.03 9.31 17.53
N PRO A 19 8.80 8.49 18.27
CA PRO A 19 8.33 7.17 18.72
C PRO A 19 7.11 7.28 19.64
N VAL A 20 7.08 8.32 20.49
CA VAL A 20 5.97 8.57 21.42
C VAL A 20 4.69 8.88 20.67
N LEU A 21 4.75 9.74 19.64
CA LEU A 21 3.59 10.07 18.82
C LEU A 21 3.17 8.89 17.95
N TRP A 22 4.13 8.14 17.41
CA TRP A 22 3.87 6.94 16.62
C TRP A 22 3.04 5.93 17.40
N GLU A 23 3.46 5.56 18.62
CA GLU A 23 2.73 4.57 19.43
C GLU A 23 1.28 5.01 19.75
N ARG A 24 1.04 6.32 19.89
CA ARG A 24 -0.31 6.84 20.12
C ARG A 24 -1.23 6.69 18.92
N VAL A 25 -0.70 6.88 17.71
CA VAL A 25 -1.49 6.80 16.46
C VAL A 25 -1.42 5.42 15.82
N ARG A 26 -0.53 4.54 16.28
CA ARG A 26 -0.24 3.22 15.70
C ARG A 26 -1.50 2.39 15.44
N LYS A 27 -2.43 2.35 16.40
CA LYS A 27 -3.70 1.61 16.25
C LYS A 27 -4.60 2.19 15.16
N LEU A 28 -4.62 3.52 15.00
CA LEU A 28 -5.37 4.19 13.94
C LEU A 28 -4.72 3.91 12.58
N VAL A 29 -3.39 4.00 12.51
CA VAL A 29 -2.63 3.69 11.29
C VAL A 29 -2.82 2.23 10.88
N ALA A 30 -2.78 1.30 11.83
CA ALA A 30 -3.06 -0.12 11.57
C ALA A 30 -4.48 -0.33 11.03
N LYS A 31 -5.48 0.43 11.48
CA LYS A 31 -6.83 0.39 10.90
C LYS A 31 -6.83 0.87 9.44
N PHE A 32 -6.06 1.89 9.11
CA PHE A 32 -5.93 2.35 7.72
C PHE A 32 -5.25 1.30 6.83
N ALA A 33 -4.15 0.70 7.29
CA ALA A 33 -3.45 -0.36 6.58
C ALA A 33 -4.36 -1.58 6.34
N ASN A 34 -5.02 -2.09 7.39
CA ASN A 34 -5.96 -3.21 7.29
C ASN A 34 -7.14 -2.89 6.36
N SER A 35 -7.75 -1.71 6.50
CA SER A 35 -8.85 -1.28 5.64
C SER A 35 -8.43 -1.16 4.17
N TYR A 36 -7.20 -0.70 3.91
CA TYR A 36 -6.67 -0.63 2.55
C TYR A 36 -6.41 -2.03 1.99
N TYR A 37 -5.72 -2.88 2.74
CA TYR A 37 -5.42 -4.26 2.35
C TYR A 37 -6.68 -5.04 2.00
N MET A 38 -7.71 -4.99 2.86
CA MET A 38 -8.97 -5.72 2.61
C MET A 38 -9.73 -5.19 1.39
N ARG A 39 -9.74 -3.87 1.16
CA ARG A 39 -10.41 -3.27 0.00
C ARG A 39 -9.65 -3.51 -1.31
N HIS A 40 -8.33 -3.70 -1.23
CA HIS A 40 -7.44 -3.82 -2.38
C HIS A 40 -6.71 -5.17 -2.39
N TYR A 41 -7.31 -6.22 -1.83
CA TYR A 41 -6.64 -7.49 -1.57
C TYR A 41 -5.96 -8.07 -2.81
N GLU A 42 -6.68 -8.19 -3.93
CA GLU A 42 -6.12 -8.70 -5.18
C GLU A 42 -4.99 -7.81 -5.75
N LEU A 43 -5.08 -6.50 -5.54
CA LEU A 43 -4.03 -5.56 -5.94
C LEU A 43 -2.79 -5.70 -5.05
N CYS A 44 -2.96 -5.82 -3.73
CA CYS A 44 -1.85 -6.06 -2.83
C CYS A 44 -1.18 -7.40 -3.16
N LYS A 45 -1.97 -8.46 -3.35
CA LYS A 45 -1.50 -9.80 -3.71
C LYS A 45 -0.69 -9.81 -5.00
N ARG A 46 -1.21 -9.24 -6.10
CA ARG A 46 -0.51 -9.22 -7.40
C ARG A 46 0.75 -8.34 -7.40
N SER A 47 0.78 -7.32 -6.55
CA SER A 47 1.95 -6.44 -6.39
C SER A 47 2.93 -6.94 -5.34
N GLY A 48 2.69 -8.12 -4.73
CA GLY A 48 3.55 -8.69 -3.70
C GLY A 48 3.60 -7.88 -2.40
N VAL A 49 2.59 -7.03 -2.15
CA VAL A 49 2.49 -6.17 -0.97
C VAL A 49 1.73 -6.88 0.14
N THR A 50 2.36 -6.96 1.32
CA THR A 50 1.78 -7.53 2.55
C THR A 50 1.18 -6.44 3.46
N ASP A 51 0.48 -6.87 4.51
CA ASP A 51 0.01 -5.98 5.57
C ASP A 51 1.18 -5.36 6.35
N ASP A 52 2.27 -6.10 6.55
CA ASP A 52 3.51 -5.60 7.14
C ASP A 52 4.15 -4.50 6.28
N ASP A 53 4.15 -4.64 4.95
CA ASP A 53 4.65 -3.61 4.04
C ASP A 53 3.80 -2.34 4.13
N LEU A 54 2.48 -2.47 4.20
CA LEU A 54 1.58 -1.32 4.40
C LEU A 54 1.85 -0.64 5.74
N MET A 55 2.08 -1.40 6.81
CA MET A 55 2.37 -0.82 8.12
C MET A 55 3.71 -0.07 8.14
N GLN A 56 4.73 -0.64 7.50
CA GLN A 56 6.04 0.01 7.33
C GLN A 56 5.92 1.29 6.50
N GLU A 57 5.21 1.24 5.38
CA GLU A 57 5.04 2.40 4.50
C GLU A 57 4.18 3.51 5.10
N ALA A 58 3.21 3.13 5.93
CA ALA A 58 2.42 4.09 6.68
C ALA A 58 3.26 4.94 7.64
N TYR A 59 4.43 4.45 8.09
CA TYR A 59 5.36 5.23 8.88
C TYR A 59 5.89 6.45 8.11
N PHE A 60 6.26 6.29 6.83
CA PHE A 60 6.66 7.42 5.99
C PHE A 60 5.50 8.39 5.75
N GLY A 61 4.28 7.88 5.58
CA GLY A 61 3.07 8.71 5.55
C GLY A 61 2.86 9.51 6.83
N PHE A 62 3.07 8.89 7.99
CA PHE A 62 3.02 9.54 9.29
C PHE A 62 4.06 10.66 9.45
N ILE A 63 5.32 10.43 9.04
CA ILE A 63 6.36 11.48 9.08
C ILE A 63 5.97 12.67 8.19
N LYS A 64 5.47 12.42 6.97
CA LYS A 64 4.96 13.48 6.08
C LYS A 64 3.79 14.23 6.72
N ALA A 65 2.90 13.53 7.39
CA ALA A 65 1.77 14.15 8.10
C ALA A 65 2.25 15.11 9.19
N ILE A 66 3.27 14.73 9.99
CA ILE A 66 3.90 15.62 10.98
C ILE A 66 4.44 16.88 10.31
N GLN A 67 5.26 16.72 9.26
CA GLN A 67 5.89 17.84 8.55
C GLN A 67 4.86 18.82 7.95
N SER A 68 3.72 18.31 7.50
CA SER A 68 2.65 19.09 6.89
C SER A 68 1.61 19.64 7.88
N TYR A 69 1.67 19.28 9.16
CA TYR A 69 0.61 19.60 10.12
C TYR A 69 0.57 21.11 10.41
N PRO A 70 -0.54 21.82 10.07
CA PRO A 70 -0.68 23.24 10.38
C PRO A 70 -1.28 23.42 11.78
N PRO A 71 -0.52 23.96 12.76
CA PRO A 71 -1.00 24.10 14.14
C PRO A 71 -2.20 25.04 14.28
N GLU A 72 -2.30 26.04 13.40
CA GLU A 72 -3.37 27.04 13.40
C GLU A 72 -4.70 26.55 12.78
N SER A 73 -4.72 25.33 12.23
CA SER A 73 -5.90 24.82 11.52
C SER A 73 -7.10 24.52 12.41
N GLY A 74 -6.92 24.43 13.74
CA GLY A 74 -7.94 24.00 14.68
C GLY A 74 -8.34 22.52 14.57
N ASN A 75 -7.79 21.79 13.59
CA ASN A 75 -8.08 20.40 13.34
C ASN A 75 -7.15 19.47 14.14
N MET A 76 -7.68 18.31 14.52
CA MET A 76 -6.88 17.26 15.18
C MET A 76 -5.77 16.75 14.25
N PHE A 77 -4.62 16.41 14.84
CA PHE A 77 -3.49 15.84 14.08
C PHE A 77 -3.87 14.56 13.34
N THR A 78 -4.73 13.73 13.93
CA THR A 78 -5.20 12.47 13.35
C THR A 78 -5.92 12.65 12.01
N THR A 79 -6.58 13.79 11.79
CA THR A 79 -7.23 14.13 10.51
C THR A 79 -6.22 14.22 9.36
N TYR A 80 -5.00 14.67 9.66
CA TYR A 80 -3.92 14.83 8.67
C TYR A 80 -3.18 13.53 8.34
N LEU A 81 -3.43 12.44 9.08
CA LEU A 81 -2.77 11.16 8.82
C LEU A 81 -3.29 10.48 7.56
N ASN A 82 -4.58 10.60 7.27
CA ASN A 82 -5.23 9.77 6.26
C ASN A 82 -4.63 10.01 4.87
N TYR A 83 -4.55 11.27 4.41
CA TYR A 83 -4.12 11.57 3.05
C TYR A 83 -2.65 11.16 2.76
N PRO A 84 -1.65 11.54 3.59
CA PRO A 84 -0.26 11.14 3.37
C PRO A 84 -0.05 9.62 3.42
N ILE A 85 -0.76 8.91 4.31
CA ILE A 85 -0.67 7.45 4.42
C ILE A 85 -1.26 6.77 3.19
N GLN A 86 -2.47 7.17 2.76
CA GLN A 86 -3.09 6.64 1.55
C GLN A 86 -2.23 6.88 0.30
N SER A 87 -1.56 8.03 0.23
CA SER A 87 -0.61 8.33 -0.86
C SER A 87 0.56 7.34 -0.91
N CYS A 88 1.07 6.90 0.25
CA CYS A 88 2.13 5.88 0.33
C CYS A 88 1.61 4.50 -0.10
N PHE A 89 0.39 4.12 0.29
CA PHE A 89 -0.22 2.86 -0.14
C PHE A 89 -0.41 2.77 -1.66
N VAL A 90 -0.87 3.86 -2.27
CA VAL A 90 -0.99 3.99 -3.74
C VAL A 90 0.39 3.91 -4.42
N ALA A 91 1.44 4.40 -3.76
CA ALA A 91 2.80 4.33 -4.28
C ALA A 91 3.32 2.90 -4.34
N ILE A 92 3.20 2.15 -3.23
CA ILE A 92 3.79 0.81 -3.13
C ILE A 92 3.02 -0.24 -3.92
N THR A 93 1.72 -0.04 -4.13
CA THR A 93 0.90 -0.89 -5.01
C THR A 93 1.04 -0.56 -6.50
N GLY A 94 2.03 0.27 -6.87
CA GLY A 94 2.31 0.64 -8.26
C GLY A 94 1.21 1.49 -8.92
N GLN A 95 0.25 2.02 -8.15
CA GLN A 95 -0.89 2.77 -8.69
C GLN A 95 -0.59 4.27 -8.91
N ARG A 96 0.65 4.71 -8.65
CA ARG A 96 1.05 6.14 -8.71
C ARG A 96 0.89 6.80 -10.08
N THR A 97 1.08 6.07 -11.17
CA THR A 97 1.03 6.63 -12.54
C THR A 97 0.22 5.74 -13.47
N SER A 98 -0.36 6.31 -14.53
CA SER A 98 -1.07 5.52 -15.56
C SER A 98 -0.17 4.45 -16.21
N LYS A 99 1.15 4.68 -16.24
CA LYS A 99 2.15 3.72 -16.72
C LYS A 99 2.31 2.56 -15.75
N SER A 100 2.56 2.84 -14.47
CA SER A 100 2.74 1.80 -13.44
C SER A 100 1.44 1.03 -13.13
N LYS A 101 0.27 1.65 -13.37
CA LYS A 101 -1.03 0.96 -13.38
C LYS A 101 -1.14 -0.13 -14.45
N LYS A 102 -0.32 -0.08 -15.51
CA LYS A 102 -0.30 -1.03 -16.64
C LYS A 102 0.96 -1.92 -16.63
N GLU A 103 1.67 -1.99 -15.50
CA GLU A 103 2.89 -2.78 -15.37
C GLU A 103 2.60 -4.27 -15.69
N PRO A 104 3.23 -4.88 -16.70
CA PRO A 104 2.94 -6.27 -17.09
C PRO A 104 3.13 -7.26 -15.94
N LEU A 105 4.10 -7.01 -15.05
CA LEU A 105 4.34 -7.80 -13.84
C LEU A 105 3.14 -7.82 -12.89
N ASN A 106 2.34 -6.74 -12.84
CA ASN A 106 1.16 -6.62 -11.99
C ASN A 106 -0.12 -7.15 -12.67
N HIS A 107 -0.06 -7.55 -13.95
CA HIS A 107 -1.20 -8.07 -14.72
C HIS A 107 -0.90 -9.41 -15.39
N ALA A 108 0.23 -10.04 -15.08
CA ALA A 108 0.59 -11.34 -15.60
C ALA A 108 -0.39 -12.40 -15.05
N VAL A 109 -0.94 -13.21 -15.95
CA VAL A 109 -1.72 -14.40 -15.62
C VAL A 109 -0.74 -15.57 -15.47
N SER A 110 -0.95 -16.42 -14.45
CA SER A 110 -0.08 -17.59 -14.25
C SER A 110 -0.18 -18.54 -15.44
N LEU A 111 0.95 -19.10 -15.87
CA LEU A 111 0.98 -20.13 -16.92
C LEU A 111 0.34 -21.45 -16.48
N ASP A 112 0.21 -21.66 -15.16
CA ASP A 112 -0.45 -22.83 -14.57
C ASP A 112 -1.96 -22.60 -14.40
N THR A 113 -2.48 -21.43 -14.79
CA THR A 113 -3.93 -21.22 -14.81
C THR A 113 -4.54 -22.12 -15.90
N PRO A 114 -5.55 -22.95 -15.56
CA PRO A 114 -6.23 -23.78 -16.55
C PRO A 114 -6.91 -22.91 -17.60
N VAL A 115 -6.85 -23.36 -18.86
CA VAL A 115 -7.37 -22.60 -20.02
C VAL A 115 -8.90 -22.62 -20.07
N ASN A 116 -9.54 -23.63 -19.48
CA ASN A 116 -10.99 -23.83 -19.42
C ASN A 116 -11.41 -24.47 -18.07
N ASP A 117 -12.67 -24.27 -17.67
CA ASP A 117 -13.32 -24.89 -16.49
C ASP A 117 -13.69 -26.38 -16.71
N THR A 118 -13.17 -27.03 -17.76
CA THR A 118 -13.43 -28.44 -18.06
C THR A 118 -12.36 -29.34 -17.44
N ASP A 119 -12.79 -30.53 -16.97
CA ASP A 119 -12.05 -31.52 -16.16
C ASP A 119 -10.74 -32.07 -16.80
N ASP A 120 -10.38 -31.62 -18.00
CA ASP A 120 -9.19 -32.05 -18.74
C ASP A 120 -7.93 -31.20 -18.44
N GLY A 121 -8.02 -30.21 -17.54
CA GLY A 121 -6.87 -29.63 -16.83
C GLY A 121 -5.74 -29.04 -17.68
N VAL A 122 -6.00 -28.66 -18.94
CA VAL A 122 -4.96 -28.11 -19.83
C VAL A 122 -4.53 -26.73 -19.32
N THR A 123 -3.26 -26.61 -18.96
CA THR A 123 -2.67 -25.35 -18.47
C THR A 123 -2.32 -24.41 -19.63
N LEU A 124 -2.24 -23.11 -19.37
CA LEU A 124 -1.80 -22.14 -20.39
C LEU A 124 -0.42 -22.51 -20.96
N HIS A 125 0.46 -23.08 -20.15
CA HIS A 125 1.74 -23.62 -20.60
C HIS A 125 1.59 -24.68 -21.71
N GLU A 126 0.72 -25.67 -21.49
CA GLU A 126 0.50 -26.77 -22.44
C GLU A 126 -0.15 -26.31 -23.75
N ALA A 127 -1.09 -25.37 -23.67
CA ALA A 127 -1.72 -24.78 -24.86
C ALA A 127 -0.71 -23.99 -25.71
N PHE A 128 0.19 -23.24 -25.08
CA PHE A 128 1.25 -22.51 -25.78
C PHE A 128 2.21 -23.47 -26.50
N CYS A 129 2.59 -24.57 -25.86
CA CYS A 129 3.43 -25.60 -26.49
C CYS A 129 2.73 -26.26 -27.69
N GLN A 130 1.45 -26.61 -27.59
CA GLN A 130 0.72 -27.24 -28.70
C GLN A 130 0.59 -26.34 -29.94
N VAL A 131 0.41 -25.03 -29.77
CA VAL A 131 0.35 -24.10 -30.89
C VAL A 131 1.72 -23.95 -31.56
N LEU A 132 2.80 -23.86 -30.77
CA LEU A 132 4.16 -23.73 -31.30
C LEU A 132 4.64 -24.95 -32.10
N PHE A 133 4.23 -26.17 -31.71
CA PHE A 133 4.54 -27.40 -32.46
C PHE A 133 3.73 -27.56 -33.77
N ARG A 134 2.73 -26.72 -34.02
CA ARG A 134 1.88 -26.80 -35.22
C ARG A 134 2.31 -25.85 -36.34
N ILE A 135 3.33 -25.02 -36.08
CA ILE A 135 3.87 -24.01 -37.01
C ILE A 135 5.29 -24.37 -37.50
N TYR A 136 5.80 -25.53 -37.09
CA TYR A 136 7.01 -26.19 -37.61
C TYR A 136 6.62 -27.56 -38.16
#